data_AF-A0A285KTQ2-F1
#
_entry.id   AF-A0A285KTQ2-F1
#
_cell.length_a   1.000
_cell.length_b   1.000
_cell.length_c   1.000
_cell.angle_alpha   90.00
_cell.angle_beta   90.00
_cell.angle_gamma   90.00
#
_symmetry.space_group_name_H-M   'P 1'
#
loop_
_entity.id
_entity.type
_entity.pdbx_description
1 polymer ?
#
loop_
_entity_poly.entity_id
_entity_poly.type
_entity_poly.pdbx_seq_one_letter_code
_entity_poly.pdbx_strand_id
1 'polypeptide(L)'
;MPHTFQRARSTEAKEERIAALLAAARSLAAPQGLRTVTLTEIAQAAGVHVSGVRRYFGSREEIFLTLAAEEWTAWAQAVATRPSGDGLAATLAGTLAERPLFCDLLAHVPLSLEREVSAEAVRDYKLTALTALEVLLDAITRGSDLSRESAQDLVAAVTSIAGSLWQIAHPPATLARLYAEDERVAHAASDFTPRLTRLTEALVRGL
;
A
#
# COMPACT_ATOMS: atom_id res chain seq x y z
N MET A 1 4.41 4.53 45.60
CA MET A 1 4.64 4.93 44.19
C MET A 1 5.67 3.98 43.60
N PRO A 2 5.23 2.93 42.86
CA PRO A 2 5.57 2.88 41.43
C PRO A 2 4.51 2.12 40.59
N HIS A 3 3.69 2.84 39.80
CA HIS A 3 2.80 2.23 38.79
C HIS A 3 3.13 2.69 37.35
N THR A 4 4.09 3.59 37.18
CA THR A 4 4.43 4.18 35.87
C THR A 4 5.37 3.31 35.05
N PHE A 5 6.41 2.71 35.66
CA PHE A 5 7.39 1.85 34.98
C PHE A 5 6.79 0.56 34.43
N GLN A 6 5.84 -0.06 35.16
CA GLN A 6 5.21 -1.31 34.73
C GLN A 6 4.24 -1.10 33.55
N ARG A 7 3.60 0.08 33.49
CA ARG A 7 2.73 0.47 32.36
C ARG A 7 3.55 0.75 31.09
N ALA A 8 4.63 1.52 31.20
CA ALA A 8 5.50 1.84 30.06
C ALA A 8 6.05 0.57 29.39
N ARG A 9 6.59 -0.37 30.18
CA ARG A 9 7.10 -1.65 29.68
C ARG A 9 6.02 -2.54 29.04
N SER A 10 4.77 -2.45 29.50
CA SER A 10 3.65 -3.20 28.91
C SER A 10 3.16 -2.60 27.59
N THR A 11 3.23 -1.28 27.44
CA THR A 11 2.92 -0.58 26.19
C THR A 11 4.00 -0.87 25.15
N GLU A 12 5.27 -0.77 25.52
CA GLU A 12 6.41 -1.08 24.65
C GLU A 12 6.36 -2.53 24.15
N ALA A 13 6.11 -3.50 25.03
CA ALA A 13 5.95 -4.90 24.64
C ALA A 13 4.72 -5.14 23.72
N LYS A 14 3.67 -4.31 23.82
CA LYS A 14 2.51 -4.36 22.92
C LYS A 14 2.88 -3.82 21.54
N GLU A 15 3.58 -2.69 21.49
CA GLU A 15 4.05 -2.05 20.25
C GLU A 15 5.06 -2.94 19.51
N GLU A 16 6.04 -3.52 20.21
CA GLU A 16 6.97 -4.50 19.66
C GLU A 16 6.23 -5.69 19.03
N ARG A 17 5.15 -6.15 19.67
CA ARG A 17 4.36 -7.27 19.14
C ARG A 17 3.59 -6.89 17.88
N ILE A 18 3.00 -5.70 17.86
CA ILE A 18 2.31 -5.17 16.68
C ILE A 18 3.31 -5.03 15.52
N ALA A 19 4.48 -4.45 15.77
CA ALA A 19 5.54 -4.30 14.78
C ALA A 19 6.01 -5.66 14.24
N ALA A 20 6.16 -6.67 15.10
CA ALA A 20 6.54 -8.03 14.66
C ALA A 20 5.48 -8.67 13.74
N LEU A 21 4.19 -8.49 14.04
CA LEU A 21 3.10 -9.01 13.20
C LEU A 21 3.03 -8.31 11.84
N LEU A 22 3.19 -6.98 11.82
CA LEU A 22 3.22 -6.19 10.59
C LEU A 22 4.43 -6.52 9.73
N ALA A 23 5.61 -6.68 10.35
CA ALA A 23 6.83 -7.11 9.66
C ALA A 23 6.69 -8.52 9.05
N ALA A 24 6.10 -9.46 9.79
CA ALA A 24 5.81 -10.80 9.29
C ALA A 24 4.86 -10.76 8.10
N ALA A 25 3.76 -10.01 8.18
CA ALA A 25 2.80 -9.86 7.08
C ALA A 25 3.43 -9.22 5.84
N ARG A 26 4.24 -8.17 5.99
CA ARG A 26 5.00 -7.54 4.90
C ARG A 26 5.94 -8.53 4.22
N SER A 27 6.69 -9.31 5.00
CA SER A 27 7.63 -10.32 4.50
C SER A 27 6.92 -11.44 3.73
N LEU A 28 5.78 -11.92 4.24
CA LEU A 28 5.01 -12.99 3.60
C LEU A 28 4.31 -12.54 2.32
N ALA A 29 3.87 -11.28 2.24
CA ALA A 29 3.18 -10.76 1.06
C ALA A 29 4.14 -10.45 -0.11
N ALA A 30 5.40 -10.12 0.17
CA ALA A 30 6.37 -9.69 -0.86
C ALA A 30 6.57 -10.68 -2.03
N PRO A 31 6.63 -12.02 -1.82
CA PRO A 31 6.92 -12.95 -2.92
C PRO A 31 5.72 -13.36 -3.78
N GLN A 32 4.50 -13.37 -3.22
CA GLN A 32 3.33 -14.00 -3.85
C GLN A 32 2.06 -13.12 -3.87
N GLY A 33 2.16 -11.90 -3.33
CA GLY A 33 1.03 -11.01 -3.14
C GLY A 33 0.18 -11.39 -1.91
N LEU A 34 -0.67 -10.46 -1.47
CA LEU A 34 -1.36 -10.59 -0.19
C LEU A 34 -2.41 -11.69 -0.18
N ARG A 35 -2.93 -12.14 -1.33
CA ARG A 35 -4.06 -13.08 -1.40
C ARG A 35 -3.74 -14.46 -0.82
N THR A 36 -2.48 -14.87 -0.85
CA THR A 36 -2.06 -16.21 -0.40
C THR A 36 -1.73 -16.25 1.09
N VAL A 37 -1.44 -15.09 1.70
CA VAL A 37 -1.02 -15.00 3.10
C VAL A 37 -2.19 -15.28 4.03
N THR A 38 -1.99 -16.10 5.05
CA THR A 38 -2.98 -16.41 6.08
C THR A 38 -2.61 -15.82 7.45
N LEU A 39 -3.61 -15.66 8.34
CA LEU A 39 -3.37 -15.20 9.72
C LEU A 39 -2.45 -16.16 10.49
N THR A 40 -2.56 -17.46 10.21
CA THR A 40 -1.74 -18.50 10.85
C THR A 40 -0.28 -18.37 10.46
N GLU A 41 0.02 -18.16 9.17
CA GLU A 41 1.39 -17.95 8.71
C GLU A 41 2.00 -16.67 9.30
N ILE A 42 1.23 -15.58 9.36
CA ILE A 42 1.66 -14.34 10.02
C ILE A 42 1.99 -14.59 11.49
N ALA A 43 1.11 -15.29 12.22
CA ALA A 43 1.32 -15.64 13.62
C ALA A 43 2.60 -16.45 13.82
N GLN A 44 2.78 -17.49 13.01
CA GLN A 44 3.96 -18.36 13.05
C GLN A 44 5.25 -17.58 12.76
N ALA A 45 5.25 -16.75 11.71
CA ALA A 45 6.40 -15.93 11.35
C ALA A 45 6.73 -14.87 12.42
N ALA A 46 5.72 -14.35 13.14
CA ALA A 46 5.90 -13.43 14.27
C ALA A 46 6.19 -14.12 15.61
N GLY A 47 6.34 -15.45 15.62
CA GLY A 47 6.64 -16.23 16.82
C GLY A 47 5.52 -16.20 17.87
N VAL A 48 4.26 -16.08 17.45
CA VAL A 48 3.08 -16.16 18.32
C VAL A 48 2.13 -17.26 17.93
N HIS A 49 1.38 -17.74 18.90
CA HIS A 49 0.22 -18.57 18.63
C HIS A 49 -0.88 -17.73 17.96
N VAL A 50 -1.58 -18.30 16.98
CA VAL A 50 -2.62 -17.60 16.19
C VAL A 50 -3.75 -17.02 17.07
N SER A 51 -4.14 -17.71 18.15
CA SER A 51 -5.13 -17.19 19.10
C SER A 51 -4.66 -15.95 19.86
N GLY A 52 -3.34 -15.75 19.98
CA GLY A 52 -2.73 -14.57 20.61
C GLY A 52 -2.79 -13.32 19.72
N VAL A 53 -2.89 -13.49 18.40
CA VAL A 53 -2.97 -12.37 17.44
C VAL A 53 -4.24 -11.54 17.65
N ARG A 54 -5.34 -12.20 18.05
CA ARG A 54 -6.65 -11.56 18.30
C ARG A 54 -6.64 -10.48 19.40
N ARG A 55 -5.56 -10.40 20.20
CA ARG A 55 -5.37 -9.33 21.18
C ARG A 55 -4.88 -8.02 20.56
N TYR A 56 -4.38 -8.07 19.33
CA TYR A 56 -3.75 -6.96 18.62
C TYR A 56 -4.53 -6.59 17.36
N PHE A 57 -5.02 -7.60 16.62
CA PHE A 57 -5.77 -7.43 15.39
C PHE A 57 -6.96 -8.38 15.34
N GLY A 58 -8.13 -7.92 14.92
CA GLY A 58 -9.34 -8.72 14.79
C GLY A 58 -9.25 -9.75 13.65
N SER A 59 -8.55 -9.43 12.58
CA SER A 59 -8.39 -10.27 11.39
C SER A 59 -7.06 -10.05 10.68
N ARG A 60 -6.82 -10.86 9.64
CA ARG A 60 -5.70 -10.66 8.72
C ARG A 60 -5.89 -9.39 7.89
N GLU A 61 -7.12 -9.12 7.52
CA GLU A 61 -7.52 -7.95 6.74
C GLU A 61 -7.22 -6.67 7.51
N GLU A 62 -7.41 -6.67 8.83
CA GLU A 62 -7.04 -5.55 9.70
C GLU A 62 -5.53 -5.30 9.70
N ILE A 63 -4.70 -6.35 9.77
CA ILE A 63 -3.24 -6.25 9.66
C ILE A 63 -2.83 -5.59 8.34
N PHE A 64 -3.39 -6.05 7.23
CA PHE A 64 -3.08 -5.48 5.91
C PHE A 64 -3.63 -4.08 5.72
N LEU A 65 -4.76 -3.74 6.35
CA LEU A 65 -5.30 -2.38 6.32
C LEU A 65 -4.41 -1.41 7.13
N THR A 66 -3.85 -1.86 8.26
CA THR A 66 -2.83 -1.10 8.99
C THR A 66 -1.57 -0.89 8.15
N LEU A 67 -1.08 -1.95 7.47
CA LEU A 67 0.05 -1.81 6.54
C LEU A 67 -0.27 -0.81 5.41
N ALA A 68 -1.49 -0.81 4.87
CA ALA A 68 -1.88 0.15 3.83
C ALA A 68 -1.79 1.60 4.34
N ALA A 69 -2.16 1.88 5.59
CA ALA A 69 -2.00 3.20 6.20
C ALA A 69 -0.52 3.61 6.35
N GLU A 70 0.36 2.67 6.75
CA GLU A 70 1.81 2.90 6.81
C GLU A 70 2.39 3.24 5.43
N GLU A 71 1.99 2.48 4.41
CA GLU A 71 2.47 2.66 3.04
C GLU A 71 1.98 3.99 2.42
N TRP A 72 0.75 4.43 2.72
CA TRP A 72 0.28 5.77 2.36
C TRP A 72 1.21 6.86 2.90
N THR A 73 1.55 6.77 4.19
CA THR A 73 2.44 7.74 4.84
C THR A 73 3.84 7.70 4.24
N ALA A 74 4.39 6.50 4.02
CA ALA A 74 5.71 6.32 3.43
C ALA A 74 5.78 6.77 1.96
N TRP A 75 4.71 6.61 1.20
CA TRP A 75 4.61 7.09 -0.17
C TRP A 75 4.54 8.61 -0.23
N ALA A 76 3.69 9.23 0.61
CA ALA A 76 3.58 10.68 0.70
C ALA A 76 4.93 11.36 0.99
N GLN A 77 5.70 10.81 1.93
CA GLN A 77 7.02 11.32 2.27
C GLN A 77 8.03 11.17 1.12
N ALA A 78 8.01 10.06 0.38
CA ALA A 78 8.93 9.89 -0.75
C ALA A 78 8.60 10.80 -1.94
N VAL A 79 7.32 11.09 -2.18
CA VAL A 79 6.91 12.09 -3.17
C VAL A 79 7.36 13.49 -2.71
N ALA A 80 7.14 13.83 -1.44
CA ALA A 80 7.50 15.13 -0.88
C ALA A 80 9.02 15.42 -0.86
N THR A 81 9.85 14.37 -0.85
CA THR A 81 11.32 14.48 -0.78
C THR A 81 12.02 14.30 -2.13
N ARG A 82 11.28 13.99 -3.21
CA ARG A 82 11.88 13.82 -4.54
C ARG A 82 12.33 15.17 -5.12
N PRO A 83 13.50 15.26 -5.78
CA PRO A 83 13.97 16.51 -6.38
C PRO A 83 13.02 17.07 -7.45
N SER A 84 12.94 18.40 -7.57
CA SER A 84 12.00 19.12 -8.45
C SER A 84 12.29 19.01 -9.97
N GLY A 85 13.05 18.02 -10.43
CA GLY A 85 13.48 17.86 -11.83
C GLY A 85 12.93 16.63 -12.56
N ASP A 86 12.44 15.63 -11.84
CA ASP A 86 12.07 14.33 -12.43
C ASP A 86 10.73 14.38 -13.18
N GLY A 87 9.97 15.47 -13.07
CA GLY A 87 8.61 15.59 -13.60
C GLY A 87 7.59 14.82 -12.76
N LEU A 88 6.44 15.44 -12.49
CA LEU A 88 5.42 14.92 -11.57
C LEU A 88 5.01 13.47 -11.88
N ALA A 89 4.78 13.15 -13.15
CA ALA A 89 4.35 11.82 -13.56
C ALA A 89 5.41 10.73 -13.31
N ALA A 90 6.68 11.01 -13.59
CA ALA A 90 7.75 10.06 -13.33
C ALA A 90 7.99 9.91 -11.83
N THR A 91 7.88 10.98 -11.04
CA THR A 91 7.96 10.93 -9.58
C THR A 91 6.88 10.03 -8.98
N LEU A 92 5.61 10.23 -9.36
CA LEU A 92 4.50 9.42 -8.84
C LEU A 92 4.65 7.95 -9.27
N ALA A 93 4.90 7.69 -10.55
CA ALA A 93 5.05 6.34 -11.07
C ALA A 93 6.28 5.60 -10.50
N GLY A 94 7.42 6.29 -10.40
CA GLY A 94 8.66 5.72 -9.86
C GLY A 94 8.55 5.39 -8.38
N THR A 95 8.01 6.30 -7.57
CA THR A 95 7.82 6.05 -6.13
C THR A 95 6.79 4.95 -5.87
N LEU A 96 5.77 4.77 -6.72
CA LEU A 96 4.86 3.62 -6.63
C LEU A 96 5.54 2.32 -7.08
N ALA A 97 6.37 2.34 -8.11
CA ALA A 97 7.12 1.17 -8.57
C ALA A 97 8.12 0.66 -7.53
N GLU A 98 8.68 1.56 -6.73
CA GLU A 98 9.51 1.24 -5.55
C GLU A 98 8.70 0.60 -4.40
N ARG A 99 7.36 0.56 -4.49
CA ARG A 99 6.44 0.05 -3.44
C ARG A 99 5.49 -1.05 -3.96
N PRO A 100 6.02 -2.25 -4.28
CA PRO A 100 5.22 -3.41 -4.68
C PRO A 100 4.03 -3.72 -3.77
N LEU A 101 4.27 -3.78 -2.45
CA LEU A 101 3.24 -4.10 -1.47
C LEU A 101 2.14 -3.05 -1.44
N PHE A 102 2.50 -1.76 -1.54
CA PHE A 102 1.49 -0.70 -1.55
C PHE A 102 0.59 -0.80 -2.78
N CYS A 103 1.17 -1.04 -3.97
CA CYS A 103 0.40 -1.24 -5.18
C CYS A 103 -0.54 -2.45 -5.07
N ASP A 104 -0.08 -3.56 -4.49
CA ASP A 104 -0.92 -4.72 -4.22
C ASP A 104 -2.08 -4.38 -3.24
N LEU A 105 -1.77 -3.70 -2.14
CA LEU A 105 -2.76 -3.26 -1.16
C LEU A 105 -3.81 -2.31 -1.78
N LEU A 106 -3.42 -1.36 -2.63
CA LEU A 106 -4.34 -0.42 -3.29
C LEU A 106 -5.45 -1.13 -4.07
N ALA A 107 -5.16 -2.28 -4.69
CA ALA A 107 -6.17 -3.08 -5.38
C ALA A 107 -7.16 -3.75 -4.42
N HIS A 108 -6.68 -4.17 -3.24
CA HIS A 108 -7.44 -4.99 -2.30
C HIS A 108 -8.19 -4.19 -1.23
N VAL A 109 -7.72 -3.00 -0.86
CA VAL A 109 -8.36 -2.13 0.11
C VAL A 109 -9.87 -1.94 -0.17
N PRO A 110 -10.29 -1.45 -1.35
CA PRO A 110 -11.71 -1.21 -1.61
C PRO A 110 -12.51 -2.48 -1.89
N LEU A 111 -11.85 -3.59 -2.26
CA LEU A 111 -12.51 -4.83 -2.67
C LEU A 111 -12.77 -5.79 -1.51
N SER A 112 -11.86 -5.85 -0.55
CA SER A 112 -11.92 -6.81 0.55
C SER A 112 -11.53 -6.22 1.90
N LEU A 113 -10.44 -5.45 2.00
CA LEU A 113 -9.91 -5.12 3.34
C LEU A 113 -10.85 -4.22 4.14
N GLU A 114 -11.42 -3.18 3.54
CA GLU A 114 -12.38 -2.30 4.24
C GLU A 114 -13.72 -2.98 4.58
N ARG A 115 -14.07 -4.06 3.89
CA ARG A 115 -15.37 -4.74 4.01
C ARG A 115 -15.38 -5.82 5.08
N GLU A 116 -14.21 -6.33 5.44
CA GLU A 116 -14.02 -7.51 6.31
C GLU A 116 -13.47 -7.14 7.69
N VAL A 117 -13.46 -5.85 8.05
CA VAL A 117 -12.95 -5.34 9.33
C VAL A 117 -13.99 -4.48 10.05
N SER A 118 -13.71 -4.11 11.29
CA SER A 118 -14.58 -3.23 12.07
C SER A 118 -14.63 -1.81 11.50
N ALA A 119 -15.74 -1.10 11.74
CA ALA A 119 -15.85 0.32 11.36
C ALA A 119 -14.79 1.21 12.03
N GLU A 120 -14.32 0.83 13.22
CA GLU A 120 -13.23 1.50 13.93
C GLU A 120 -11.90 1.34 13.18
N ALA A 121 -11.56 0.12 12.74
CA ALA A 121 -10.36 -0.13 11.95
C ALA A 121 -10.38 0.61 10.61
N VAL A 122 -11.54 0.66 9.93
CA VAL A 122 -11.69 1.48 8.71
C VAL A 122 -11.48 2.96 9.01
N ARG A 123 -12.05 3.47 10.12
CA ARG A 123 -11.90 4.88 10.51
C ARG A 123 -10.44 5.24 10.72
N ASP A 124 -9.71 4.43 11.48
CA ASP A 124 -8.30 4.66 11.79
C ASP A 124 -7.47 4.69 10.50
N TYR A 125 -7.68 3.71 9.61
CA TYR A 125 -7.05 3.68 8.29
C TYR A 125 -7.34 4.95 7.47
N LYS A 126 -8.61 5.37 7.37
CA LYS A 126 -8.99 6.54 6.57
C LYS A 126 -8.37 7.81 7.11
N LEU A 127 -8.33 8.00 8.44
CA LEU A 127 -7.72 9.19 9.04
C LEU A 127 -6.22 9.28 8.74
N THR A 128 -5.49 8.17 8.83
CA THR A 128 -4.06 8.13 8.45
C THR A 128 -3.88 8.37 6.95
N ALA A 129 -4.65 7.69 6.10
CA ALA A 129 -4.55 7.85 4.65
C ALA A 129 -4.88 9.28 4.19
N LEU A 130 -5.89 9.92 4.79
CA LEU A 130 -6.25 11.32 4.51
C LEU A 130 -5.15 12.30 4.99
N THR A 131 -4.50 12.02 6.11
CA THR A 131 -3.37 12.83 6.57
C THR A 131 -2.18 12.73 5.61
N ALA A 132 -1.89 11.52 5.11
CA ALA A 132 -0.87 11.31 4.07
C ALA A 132 -1.26 11.96 2.73
N LEU A 133 -2.55 11.95 2.38
CA LEU A 133 -3.06 12.63 1.21
C LEU A 133 -2.77 14.14 1.27
N GLU A 134 -3.00 14.80 2.41
CA GLU A 134 -2.67 16.23 2.55
C GLU A 134 -1.19 16.53 2.26
N VAL A 135 -0.28 15.69 2.74
CA VAL A 135 1.16 15.81 2.46
C VAL A 135 1.45 15.66 0.95
N LEU A 136 0.77 14.73 0.28
CA LEU A 136 0.88 14.56 -1.17
C LEU A 136 0.35 15.78 -1.93
N LEU A 137 -0.82 16.28 -1.57
CA LEU A 137 -1.43 17.44 -2.24
C LEU A 137 -0.53 18.67 -2.09
N ASP A 138 0.04 18.89 -0.91
CA ASP A 138 1.03 19.95 -0.67
C ASP A 138 2.28 19.78 -1.54
N ALA A 139 2.81 18.56 -1.67
CA ALA A 139 3.98 18.30 -2.50
C ALA A 139 3.69 18.53 -3.99
N ILE A 140 2.55 18.04 -4.47
CA ILE A 140 2.14 18.14 -5.88
C ILE A 140 1.87 19.60 -6.26
N THR A 141 1.12 20.34 -5.45
CA THR A 141 0.75 21.74 -5.72
C THR A 141 1.94 22.69 -5.61
N ARG A 142 2.96 22.38 -4.80
CA ARG A 142 4.24 23.13 -4.80
C ARG A 142 5.09 22.89 -6.04
N GLY A 143 4.97 21.71 -6.66
CA GLY A 143 5.80 21.28 -7.79
C GLY A 143 5.13 21.34 -9.16
N SER A 144 3.89 21.87 -9.25
CA SER A 144 3.11 21.93 -10.48
C SER A 144 2.09 23.08 -10.44
N ASP A 145 1.48 23.39 -11.58
CA ASP A 145 0.40 24.39 -11.69
C ASP A 145 -1.00 23.82 -11.38
N LEU A 146 -1.08 22.59 -10.87
CA LEU A 146 -2.36 21.93 -10.58
C LEU A 146 -3.06 22.59 -9.39
N SER A 147 -4.38 22.73 -9.50
CA SER A 147 -5.21 23.06 -8.36
C SER A 147 -5.20 21.92 -7.32
N ARG A 148 -5.58 22.21 -6.08
CA ARG A 148 -5.71 21.18 -5.05
C ARG A 148 -6.74 20.10 -5.41
N GLU A 149 -7.84 20.49 -6.06
CA GLU A 149 -8.87 19.56 -6.55
C GLU A 149 -8.30 18.65 -7.65
N SER A 150 -7.64 19.23 -8.66
CA SER A 150 -6.95 18.49 -9.71
C SER A 150 -5.88 17.54 -9.16
N ALA A 151 -5.13 17.97 -8.14
CA ALA A 151 -4.14 17.11 -7.47
C ALA A 151 -4.81 15.94 -6.73
N GLN A 152 -5.97 16.16 -6.12
CA GLN A 152 -6.73 15.11 -5.45
C GLN A 152 -7.26 14.07 -6.45
N ASP A 153 -7.85 14.53 -7.56
CA ASP A 153 -8.30 13.65 -8.65
C ASP A 153 -7.14 12.88 -9.27
N LEU A 154 -5.98 13.52 -9.45
CA LEU A 154 -4.77 12.88 -9.93
C LEU A 154 -4.32 11.77 -8.98
N VAL A 155 -4.22 12.02 -7.67
CA VAL A 155 -3.81 10.99 -6.69
C VAL A 155 -4.80 9.83 -6.67
N ALA A 156 -6.11 10.11 -6.68
CA ALA A 156 -7.14 9.08 -6.70
C ALA A 156 -7.06 8.21 -7.97
N ALA A 157 -6.90 8.84 -9.14
CA ALA A 157 -6.75 8.14 -10.41
C ALA A 157 -5.45 7.31 -10.46
N VAL A 158 -4.32 7.91 -10.09
CA VAL A 158 -3.00 7.25 -10.16
C VAL A 158 -2.93 6.05 -9.22
N THR A 159 -3.45 6.16 -7.99
CA THR A 159 -3.44 5.04 -7.04
C THR A 159 -4.38 3.91 -7.49
N SER A 160 -5.54 4.25 -8.06
CA SER A 160 -6.47 3.26 -8.63
C SER A 160 -5.85 2.53 -9.84
N ILE A 161 -5.23 3.28 -10.75
CA ILE A 161 -4.54 2.72 -11.93
C ILE A 161 -3.35 1.86 -11.49
N ALA A 162 -2.55 2.33 -10.54
CA ALA A 162 -1.39 1.60 -10.03
C ALA A 162 -1.80 0.26 -9.43
N GLY A 163 -2.84 0.22 -8.60
CA GLY A 163 -3.34 -1.05 -8.04
C GLY A 163 -3.73 -2.04 -9.13
N SER A 164 -4.49 -1.60 -10.13
CA SER A 164 -4.91 -2.46 -11.25
C SER A 164 -3.74 -2.91 -12.13
N LEU A 165 -2.88 -1.97 -12.54
CA LEU A 165 -1.71 -2.28 -13.37
C LEU A 165 -0.73 -3.21 -12.68
N TRP A 166 -0.59 -3.11 -11.35
CA TRP A 166 0.28 -3.99 -10.59
C TRP A 166 -0.18 -5.44 -10.67
N GLN A 167 -1.49 -5.71 -10.52
CA GLN A 167 -2.05 -7.05 -10.66
C GLN A 167 -1.91 -7.61 -12.08
N ILE A 168 -2.01 -6.75 -13.10
CA ILE A 168 -1.83 -7.14 -14.51
C ILE A 168 -0.36 -7.46 -14.80
N ALA A 169 0.57 -6.64 -14.29
CA ALA A 169 2.00 -6.78 -14.51
C ALA A 169 2.61 -7.96 -13.74
N HIS A 170 2.01 -8.38 -12.63
CA HIS A 170 2.50 -9.45 -11.76
C HIS A 170 1.46 -10.57 -11.60
N PRO A 171 1.11 -11.26 -12.69
CA PRO A 171 0.11 -12.31 -12.63
C PRO A 171 0.66 -13.56 -11.90
N PRO A 172 -0.22 -14.43 -11.35
CA PRO A 172 0.19 -15.71 -10.80
C PRO A 172 0.99 -16.55 -11.80
N ALA A 173 1.87 -17.43 -11.30
CA ALA A 173 2.78 -18.24 -12.13
C ALA A 173 2.07 -19.02 -13.26
N THR A 174 0.83 -19.44 -13.06
CA THR A 174 0.02 -20.11 -14.08
C THR A 174 -0.30 -19.22 -15.28
N LEU A 175 -0.65 -17.96 -15.05
CA LEU A 175 -0.92 -16.96 -16.09
C LEU A 175 0.37 -16.41 -16.70
N ALA A 176 1.41 -16.18 -15.88
CA ALA A 176 2.72 -15.78 -16.37
C ALA A 176 3.27 -16.79 -17.39
N ARG A 177 3.13 -18.09 -17.11
CA ARG A 177 3.51 -19.16 -18.04
C ARG A 177 2.68 -19.14 -19.33
N LEU A 178 1.35 -18.94 -19.22
CA LEU A 178 0.48 -18.82 -20.40
C LEU A 178 0.90 -17.65 -21.31
N TYR A 179 1.18 -16.48 -20.74
CA TYR A 179 1.60 -15.30 -21.50
C TYR A 179 2.97 -15.47 -22.16
N ALA A 180 3.84 -16.29 -21.58
CA ALA A 180 5.14 -16.64 -22.17
C ALA A 180 5.03 -17.69 -23.29
N GLU A 181 4.02 -18.56 -23.25
CA GLU A 181 3.83 -19.66 -24.21
C GLU A 181 2.99 -19.26 -25.45
N ASP A 182 2.09 -18.28 -25.36
CA ASP A 182 1.18 -17.87 -26.45
C ASP A 182 1.35 -16.39 -26.83
N GLU A 183 1.98 -16.15 -27.99
CA GLU A 183 2.25 -14.81 -28.52
C GLU A 183 0.99 -13.94 -28.68
N ARG A 184 -0.18 -14.54 -28.88
CA ARG A 184 -1.44 -13.80 -29.07
C ARG A 184 -1.90 -13.10 -27.78
N VAL A 185 -1.45 -13.59 -26.63
CA VAL A 185 -1.77 -13.04 -25.31
C VAL A 185 -0.53 -12.50 -24.58
N ALA A 186 0.64 -12.52 -25.21
CA ALA A 186 1.89 -12.01 -24.62
C ALA A 186 1.78 -10.52 -24.22
N HIS A 187 1.05 -9.72 -24.99
CA HIS A 187 0.78 -8.30 -24.68
C HIS A 187 -0.12 -8.07 -23.46
N ALA A 188 -0.71 -9.13 -22.88
CA ALA A 188 -1.42 -9.03 -21.61
C ALA A 188 -0.47 -8.78 -20.44
N ALA A 189 0.79 -9.25 -20.53
CA ALA A 189 1.86 -8.85 -19.62
C ALA A 189 2.29 -7.42 -19.97
N SER A 190 2.20 -6.52 -18.99
CA SER A 190 2.45 -5.09 -19.19
C SER A 190 3.57 -4.62 -18.28
N ASP A 191 4.49 -3.82 -18.82
CA ASP A 191 5.47 -3.12 -17.99
C ASP A 191 4.77 -2.10 -17.11
N PHE A 192 4.93 -2.23 -15.79
CA PHE A 192 4.25 -1.39 -14.80
C PHE A 192 4.66 0.08 -14.91
N THR A 193 5.94 0.37 -14.69
CA THR A 193 6.45 1.76 -14.57
C THR A 193 6.24 2.57 -15.85
N PRO A 194 6.69 2.12 -17.04
CA PRO A 194 6.54 2.92 -18.26
C PRO A 194 5.08 3.20 -18.60
N ARG A 195 4.18 2.25 -18.35
CA ARG A 195 2.75 2.42 -18.61
C ARG A 195 2.12 3.39 -17.62
N LEU A 196 2.41 3.23 -16.33
CA LEU A 196 1.90 4.14 -15.31
C LEU A 196 2.38 5.57 -15.56
N THR A 197 3.67 5.78 -15.86
CA THR A 197 4.21 7.11 -16.22
C THR A 197 3.43 7.74 -17.36
N ARG A 198 3.23 7.04 -18.49
CA ARG A 198 2.50 7.59 -19.65
C ARG A 198 1.04 7.94 -19.33
N LEU A 199 0.36 7.11 -18.53
CA LEU A 199 -1.02 7.37 -18.13
C LEU A 199 -1.10 8.57 -17.18
N THR A 200 -0.19 8.65 -16.20
CA THR A 200 -0.09 9.79 -15.29
C THR A 200 0.23 11.08 -16.06
N GLU A 201 1.13 11.05 -17.04
CA GLU A 201 1.38 12.21 -17.91
C GLU A 201 0.14 12.67 -18.68
N ALA A 202 -0.65 11.72 -19.20
CA ALA A 202 -1.88 12.05 -19.90
C ALA A 202 -2.92 12.68 -18.96
N LEU A 203 -3.02 12.18 -17.72
CA LEU A 203 -3.89 12.76 -16.69
C LEU A 203 -3.43 14.17 -16.30
N VAL A 204 -2.14 14.37 -16.05
CA VAL A 204 -1.57 15.68 -15.70
C VAL A 204 -1.82 16.73 -16.79
N ARG A 205 -1.76 16.34 -18.07
CA ARG A 205 -2.07 17.26 -19.19
C ARG A 205 -3.56 17.56 -19.38
N GLY A 206 -4.42 16.70 -18.87
CA GLY A 206 -5.88 16.81 -19.03
C GLY A 206 -6.59 17.47 -17.86
N LEU A 207 -5.90 17.67 -16.73
CA LEU A 207 -6.35 18.33 -15.51
C LEU A 207 -5.84 19.78 -15.44
#